data_AF-A0ABD6A333-F1
#
_entry.id   AF-A0ABD6A333-F1
#
_cell.length_a   1.000
_cell.length_b   1.000
_cell.length_c   1.000
_cell.angle_alpha   90.00
_cell.angle_beta   90.00
_cell.angle_gamma   90.00
#
_symmetry.space_group_name_H-M   'P 1'
#
loop_
_entity.id
_entity.type
_entity.pdbx_description
1 polymer ?
#
loop_
_entity_poly.entity_id
_entity_poly.type
_entity_poly.pdbx_seq_one_letter_code
_entity_poly.pdbx_strand_id
1 'polypeptide(L)'
;MDASDEIGVTDGYIVVFSVGWVVRGAKTGQDAINIAVSEVGKRVGSTGNQVRTVDISVQRIGCNSCGIGSDALLLVSETALVGLFLEIEVDAEDSETAEKIARREVGPHLHNTPLTSVDIAPAD
;
A
#
# COMPACT_ATOMS: atom_id res chain seq x y z
N MET A 1 -24.29 39.82 10.61
CA MET A 1 -25.02 38.65 10.08
C MET A 1 -24.07 37.92 9.17
N ASP A 2 -23.36 37.00 9.82
CA ASP A 2 -22.92 35.68 9.38
C ASP A 2 -22.03 35.60 8.14
N ALA A 3 -20.76 35.90 8.40
CA ALA A 3 -19.65 35.13 7.83
C ALA A 3 -19.39 33.96 8.80
N SER A 4 -19.86 32.77 8.44
CA SER A 4 -19.56 31.54 9.17
C SER A 4 -19.37 30.43 8.14
N ASP A 5 -18.09 30.16 7.87
CA ASP A 5 -17.49 28.87 7.55
C ASP A 5 -18.32 27.87 6.73
N GLU A 6 -18.05 27.83 5.42
CA GLU A 6 -17.99 26.55 4.72
C GLU A 6 -16.50 26.19 4.55
N ILE A 7 -15.91 25.59 5.60
CA ILE A 7 -14.67 24.83 5.46
C ILE A 7 -15.02 23.55 4.70
N GLY A 8 -14.44 23.40 3.52
CA GLY A 8 -14.69 22.27 2.61
C GLY A 8 -14.37 20.94 3.26
N VAL A 9 -15.32 20.03 3.20
CA VAL A 9 -15.18 18.66 3.66
C VAL A 9 -14.55 17.83 2.54
N THR A 10 -13.26 17.57 2.64
CA THR A 10 -12.55 16.52 1.89
C THR A 10 -12.37 15.35 2.87
N ASP A 11 -13.43 14.55 3.07
CA ASP A 11 -13.48 13.42 4.04
C ASP A 11 -12.63 12.20 3.61
N GLY A 12 -11.54 12.40 2.86
CA GLY A 12 -10.67 11.34 2.39
C GLY A 12 -9.35 11.31 3.16
N TYR A 13 -8.84 10.12 3.44
CA TYR A 13 -7.48 9.91 3.92
C TYR A 13 -6.77 8.87 3.05
N ILE A 14 -5.48 9.10 2.81
CA ILE A 14 -4.58 8.13 2.21
C ILE A 14 -3.83 7.43 3.34
N VAL A 15 -3.94 6.11 3.40
CA VAL A 15 -3.21 5.24 4.32
C VAL A 15 -2.23 4.39 3.53
N VAL A 16 -0.95 4.43 3.88
CA VAL A 16 0.09 3.64 3.21
C VAL A 16 0.54 2.48 4.10
N PHE A 17 0.36 1.26 3.62
CA PHE A 17 0.91 0.05 4.25
C PHE A 17 2.17 -0.44 3.54
N SER A 18 3.20 -0.74 4.32
CA SER A 18 4.38 -1.50 3.88
C SER A 18 4.13 -3.01 4.04
N VAL A 19 4.40 -3.75 2.96
CA VAL A 19 4.13 -5.18 2.85
C VAL A 19 5.28 -5.92 2.19
N GLY A 20 5.70 -7.04 2.77
CA GLY A 20 6.63 -7.98 2.14
C GLY A 20 5.88 -9.12 1.45
N TRP A 21 6.17 -9.37 0.17
CA TRP A 21 5.52 -10.41 -0.63
C TRP A 21 6.52 -11.45 -1.13
N VAL A 22 6.25 -12.73 -0.85
CA VAL A 22 7.09 -13.84 -1.32
C VAL A 22 6.55 -14.36 -2.65
N VAL A 23 7.37 -14.25 -3.68
CA VAL A 23 7.08 -14.77 -5.03
C VAL A 23 7.88 -16.03 -5.29
N ARG A 24 7.26 -17.00 -5.96
CA ARG A 24 7.92 -18.24 -6.42
C ARG A 24 7.83 -18.35 -7.93
N GLY A 25 8.86 -18.92 -8.56
CA GLY A 25 8.93 -19.14 -10.00
C GLY A 25 9.28 -17.90 -10.81
N ALA A 26 9.91 -16.90 -10.19
CA ALA A 26 10.32 -15.68 -10.89
C ALA A 26 11.70 -15.86 -11.55
N LYS A 27 11.79 -15.61 -12.86
CA LYS A 27 13.05 -15.76 -13.62
C LYS A 27 13.97 -14.54 -13.50
N THR A 28 13.38 -13.38 -13.27
CA THR A 28 14.09 -12.10 -13.16
C THR A 28 13.49 -11.25 -12.04
N GLY A 29 14.19 -10.20 -11.63
CA GLY A 29 13.64 -9.27 -10.64
C GLY A 29 12.35 -8.59 -11.11
N GLN A 30 12.30 -8.16 -12.38
CA GLN A 30 11.10 -7.55 -12.95
C GLN A 30 9.92 -8.53 -13.02
N ASP A 31 10.20 -9.81 -13.30
CA ASP A 31 9.20 -10.88 -13.27
C ASP A 31 8.62 -11.04 -11.85
N ALA A 32 9.48 -11.06 -10.83
CA ALA A 32 9.03 -11.10 -9.44
C ALA A 32 8.14 -9.91 -9.07
N ILE A 33 8.52 -8.69 -9.48
CA ILE A 33 7.70 -7.48 -9.27
C ILE A 33 6.33 -7.62 -9.94
N ASN A 34 6.30 -8.01 -11.21
CA ASN A 34 5.06 -8.14 -11.97
C ASN A 34 4.13 -9.19 -11.35
N ILE A 35 4.67 -10.33 -10.91
CA ILE A 35 3.92 -11.37 -10.22
C ILE A 35 3.39 -10.84 -8.88
N ALA A 36 4.23 -10.19 -8.06
CA ALA A 36 3.82 -9.66 -6.77
C ALA A 36 2.68 -8.65 -6.89
N VAL A 37 2.82 -7.66 -7.78
CA VAL A 37 1.78 -6.64 -8.03
C VAL A 37 0.49 -7.31 -8.54
N SER A 38 0.58 -8.29 -9.43
CA SER A 38 -0.60 -9.01 -9.93
C SER A 38 -1.29 -9.84 -8.85
N GLU A 39 -0.54 -10.57 -8.02
CA GLU A 39 -1.08 -11.41 -6.96
C GLU A 39 -1.71 -10.59 -5.84
N VAL A 40 -1.05 -9.51 -5.39
CA VAL A 40 -1.61 -8.61 -4.39
C VAL A 40 -2.82 -7.88 -4.96
N GLY A 41 -2.72 -7.32 -6.18
CA GLY A 41 -3.80 -6.62 -6.85
C GLY A 41 -5.08 -7.46 -6.99
N LYS A 42 -4.95 -8.75 -7.34
CA LYS A 42 -6.09 -9.68 -7.39
C LYS A 42 -6.76 -9.92 -6.03
N ARG A 43 -6.01 -9.81 -4.94
CA ARG A 43 -6.52 -10.02 -3.58
C ARG A 43 -7.22 -8.77 -3.05
N VAL A 44 -6.65 -7.59 -3.30
CA VAL A 44 -7.15 -6.33 -2.75
C VAL A 44 -8.12 -5.59 -3.69
N GLY A 45 -8.25 -6.00 -4.95
CA GLY A 45 -9.18 -5.38 -5.91
C GLY A 45 -10.68 -5.62 -5.63
N SER A 46 -11.04 -6.17 -4.48
CA SER A 46 -12.43 -6.46 -4.07
C SER A 46 -12.75 -5.91 -2.67
N THR A 47 -12.12 -4.79 -2.30
CA THR A 47 -12.36 -4.11 -1.02
C THR A 47 -13.77 -3.55 -0.92
N GLY A 48 -14.26 -3.36 0.32
CA GLY A 48 -15.61 -2.88 0.58
C GLY A 48 -15.83 -1.41 0.24
N ASN A 49 -17.07 -0.95 0.44
CA ASN A 49 -17.59 0.34 -0.04
C ASN A 49 -16.91 1.60 0.55
N GLN A 50 -16.07 1.48 1.57
CA GLN A 50 -15.36 2.61 2.19
C GLN A 50 -13.95 2.83 1.63
N VAL A 51 -13.50 1.96 0.72
CA VAL A 51 -12.24 2.10 -0.01
C VAL A 51 -12.54 2.68 -1.38
N ARG A 52 -11.97 3.85 -1.67
CA ARG A 52 -12.12 4.53 -2.96
C ARG A 52 -11.15 3.94 -3.99
N THR A 53 -9.89 3.79 -3.59
CA THR A 53 -8.81 3.28 -4.45
C THR A 53 -7.82 2.44 -3.64
N VAL A 54 -7.14 1.53 -4.34
CA VAL A 54 -5.98 0.81 -3.81
C VAL A 54 -4.91 0.81 -4.89
N ASP A 55 -3.85 1.57 -4.65
CA ASP A 55 -2.69 1.62 -5.53
C ASP A 55 -1.53 0.81 -4.95
N ILE A 56 -0.83 0.11 -5.83
CA ILE A 56 0.28 -0.78 -5.45
C ILE A 56 1.53 -0.26 -6.14
N SER A 57 2.56 0.02 -5.34
CA SER A 57 3.87 0.41 -5.84
C SER A 57 4.99 -0.39 -5.18
N VAL A 58 6.15 -0.44 -5.82
CA VAL A 58 7.32 -1.15 -5.28
C VAL A 58 8.12 -0.21 -4.39
N GLN A 59 8.44 -0.67 -3.18
CA GLN A 59 9.28 0.11 -2.27
C GLN A 59 10.69 0.26 -2.86
N ARG A 60 11.33 1.40 -2.59
CA ARG A 60 12.71 1.65 -3.02
C ARG A 60 13.62 1.70 -1.80
N ILE A 61 14.75 1.01 -1.88
CA ILE A 61 15.81 1.03 -0.87
C ILE A 61 16.92 1.94 -1.38
N GLY A 62 17.22 3.01 -0.62
CA GLY A 62 18.34 3.90 -0.93
C GLY A 62 19.65 3.39 -0.35
N CYS A 63 20.73 3.38 -1.13
CA CYS A 63 22.07 3.20 -0.61
C CYS A 63 22.61 4.53 -0.07
N ASN A 64 22.73 4.67 1.26
CA ASN A 64 23.22 5.90 1.89
C ASN A 64 24.70 6.22 1.57
N SER A 65 25.44 5.26 0.99
CA SER A 65 26.86 5.44 0.67
C SER A 65 27.11 5.92 -0.77
N CYS A 66 26.31 5.50 -1.74
CA CYS A 66 26.51 5.85 -3.16
C CYS A 66 25.31 6.54 -3.82
N GLY A 67 24.21 6.72 -3.10
CA GLY A 67 23.01 7.41 -3.58
C GLY A 67 22.19 6.64 -4.60
N ILE A 68 22.60 5.43 -4.97
CA ILE A 68 21.84 4.57 -5.90
C ILE A 68 20.72 3.91 -5.10
N GLY A 69 19.49 4.08 -5.57
CA GLY A 69 18.33 3.34 -5.09
C GLY A 69 18.11 2.07 -5.89
N SER A 70 17.73 0.99 -5.22
CA SER A 70 17.21 -0.22 -5.86
C SER A 70 15.76 -0.44 -5.45
N ASP A 71 15.04 -1.25 -6.22
CA ASP A 71 13.77 -1.77 -5.74
C ASP A 71 14.02 -2.66 -4.51
N ALA A 72 13.06 -2.70 -3.59
CA ALA A 72 13.08 -3.56 -2.41
C ALA A 72 12.84 -5.00 -2.84
N LEU A 73 13.87 -5.62 -3.39
CA LEU A 73 13.77 -6.89 -4.09
C LEU A 73 15.00 -7.74 -3.82
N LEU A 74 14.78 -8.97 -3.38
CA LEU A 74 15.81 -10.00 -3.31
C LEU A 74 15.31 -11.23 -4.06
N LEU A 75 16.06 -11.69 -5.06
CA LEU A 75 15.76 -12.89 -5.85
C LEU A 75 16.88 -13.93 -5.66
N VAL A 76 16.52 -15.13 -5.22
CA VAL A 76 17.44 -16.27 -5.04
C VAL A 76 16.74 -17.54 -5.50
N SER A 77 17.36 -18.27 -6.44
CA SER A 77 16.85 -19.56 -6.94
C SER A 77 15.35 -19.53 -7.28
N GLU A 78 14.96 -18.58 -8.14
CA GLU A 78 13.57 -18.36 -8.59
C GLU A 78 12.56 -17.99 -7.50
N THR A 79 13.02 -17.72 -6.27
CA THR A 79 12.20 -17.24 -5.16
C THR A 79 12.59 -15.81 -4.82
N ALA A 80 11.61 -14.91 -4.73
CA ALA A 80 11.85 -13.51 -4.43
C ALA A 80 11.07 -13.02 -3.22
N LEU A 81 11.66 -12.06 -2.51
CA LEU A 81 10.96 -11.18 -1.56
C LEU A 81 10.86 -9.78 -2.17
N VAL A 82 9.64 -9.28 -2.33
CA VAL A 82 9.33 -7.96 -2.90
C VAL A 82 8.69 -7.09 -1.83
N GLY A 83 9.23 -5.90 -1.58
CA GLY A 83 8.61 -4.88 -0.74
C GLY A 83 7.64 -4.05 -1.57
N LEU A 84 6.38 -3.99 -1.14
CA LEU A 84 5.30 -3.22 -1.76
C LEU A 84 4.76 -2.16 -0.81
N PHE A 85 4.37 -1.02 -1.35
CA PHE A 85 3.43 -0.12 -0.70
C PHE A 85 2.02 -0.38 -1.24
N LEU A 86 1.06 -0.43 -0.33
CA LEU A 86 -0.36 -0.33 -0.66
C LEU A 86 -0.83 1.03 -0.17
N GLU A 87 -1.13 1.90 -1.11
CA GLU A 87 -1.71 3.21 -0.87
C GLU A 87 -3.22 3.09 -1.00
N ILE A 88 -3.94 3.37 0.08
CA ILE A 88 -5.38 3.12 0.18
C ILE A 88 -6.06 4.43 0.52
N GLU A 89 -6.91 4.89 -0.38
CA GLU A 89 -7.76 6.04 -0.14
C GLU A 89 -9.08 5.57 0.49
N VAL A 90 -9.41 6.12 1.66
CA VAL A 90 -10.61 5.76 2.43
C VAL A 90 -11.39 6.98 2.87
N ASP A 91 -12.71 6.83 2.93
CA ASP A 91 -13.60 7.80 3.57
C ASP A 91 -13.49 7.69 5.10
N ALA A 92 -13.03 8.73 5.78
CA ALA A 92 -12.87 8.75 7.23
C ALA A 92 -12.88 10.16 7.83
N GLU A 93 -13.34 10.26 9.08
CA GLU A 93 -13.41 11.52 9.83
C GLU A 93 -12.04 11.95 10.39
N ASP A 94 -11.15 10.99 10.64
CA ASP A 94 -9.82 11.20 11.22
C ASP A 94 -8.83 10.09 10.79
N SER A 95 -7.53 10.33 11.00
CA SER A 95 -6.45 9.42 10.62
C SER A 95 -6.47 8.07 11.35
N GLU A 96 -6.91 8.02 12.61
CA GLU A 96 -6.99 6.77 13.38
C GLU A 96 -8.12 5.88 12.84
N THR A 97 -9.26 6.48 12.53
CA THR A 97 -10.39 5.85 11.88
C THR A 97 -10.02 5.39 10.47
N ALA A 98 -9.28 6.20 9.71
CA ALA A 98 -8.78 5.86 8.38
C ALA A 98 -7.91 4.58 8.42
N GLU A 99 -6.92 4.51 9.32
CA GLU A 99 -6.05 3.33 9.43
C GLU A 99 -6.86 2.06 9.76
N LYS A 100 -7.82 2.17 10.68
CA LYS A 100 -8.69 1.04 11.07
C LYS A 100 -9.52 0.55 9.90
N ILE A 101 -10.12 1.46 9.12
CA ILE A 101 -10.90 1.11 7.92
C ILE A 101 -9.97 0.44 6.91
N ALA A 102 -8.89 1.11 6.49
CA ALA A 102 -7.96 0.58 5.50
C ALA A 102 -7.46 -0.82 5.89
N ARG A 103 -7.02 -1.01 7.14
CA ARG A 103 -6.55 -2.31 7.67
C ARG A 103 -7.65 -3.37 7.65
N ARG A 104 -8.87 -3.03 8.03
CA ARG A 104 -10.01 -3.95 8.03
C ARG A 104 -10.40 -4.39 6.62
N GLU A 105 -10.31 -3.49 5.65
CA GLU A 105 -10.72 -3.76 4.28
C GLU A 105 -9.67 -4.58 3.53
N VAL A 106 -8.36 -4.29 3.65
CA VAL A 106 -7.33 -5.08 2.92
C VAL A 106 -6.77 -6.27 3.70
N GLY A 107 -6.74 -6.20 5.03
CA GLY A 107 -6.11 -7.19 5.90
C GLY A 107 -6.61 -8.63 5.69
N PRO A 108 -7.93 -8.88 5.65
CA PRO A 108 -8.47 -10.22 5.42
C PRO A 108 -8.04 -10.86 4.10
N HIS A 109 -7.76 -10.05 3.07
CA HIS A 109 -7.32 -10.54 1.75
C HIS A 109 -5.83 -10.89 1.71
N LEU A 110 -5.04 -10.41 2.67
CA LEU A 110 -3.59 -10.60 2.77
C LEU A 110 -3.23 -11.52 3.95
N HIS A 111 -3.90 -12.67 4.03
CA HIS A 111 -3.74 -13.64 5.11
C HIS A 111 -2.26 -14.01 5.38
N ASN A 112 -1.87 -14.08 6.65
CA ASN A 112 -0.49 -14.31 7.12
C ASN A 112 0.56 -13.31 6.59
N THR A 113 0.15 -12.15 6.09
CA THR A 113 1.08 -11.12 5.61
C THR A 113 1.06 -9.94 6.58
N PRO A 114 2.21 -9.60 7.21
CA PRO A 114 2.29 -8.41 8.05
C PRO A 114 1.98 -7.13 7.26
N LEU A 115 1.12 -6.27 7.82
CA LEU A 115 0.80 -4.94 7.30
C LEU A 115 1.25 -3.88 8.28
N THR A 116 2.27 -3.11 7.93
CA THR A 116 2.78 -2.02 8.78
C THR A 116 2.32 -0.68 8.21
N SER A 117 1.60 0.12 9.00
CA SER A 117 1.28 1.50 8.60
C SER A 117 2.57 2.31 8.62
N VAL A 118 2.87 2.99 7.51
CA VAL A 118 4.09 3.80 7.38
C VAL A 118 3.79 5.27 7.11
N ASP A 119 2.59 5.58 6.63
CA ASP A 119 2.14 6.96 6.43
C ASP A 119 0.60 7.04 6.45
N ILE A 120 0.08 8.17 6.95
CA ILE A 120 -1.34 8.51 6.92
C ILE A 120 -1.47 10.03 6.71
N ALA A 121 -2.14 10.44 5.64
CA ALA A 121 -2.33 11.84 5.30
C ALA A 121 -3.77 12.10 4.80
N PRO A 122 -4.29 13.33 4.92
CA PRO A 122 -5.50 13.73 4.22
C PRO A 122 -5.35 13.49 2.71
N ALA A 123 -6.43 13.03 2.06
CA ALA A 123 -6.49 12.94 0.61
C ALA A 123 -6.75 14.34 0.03
N ASP A 124 -6.03 14.70 -1.03
CA ASP A 124 -6.17 15.98 -1.76
C ASP A 124 -7.42 16.03 -2.66
#